data_AF-A0A0F9DZD5-F1
#
_entry.id   AF-A0A0F9DZD5-F1
#
_cell.length_a   1.000
_cell.length_b   1.000
_cell.length_c   1.000
_cell.angle_alpha   90.00
_cell.angle_beta   90.00
_cell.angle_gamma   90.00
#
_symmetry.space_group_name_H-M   'P 1'
#
loop_
_entity.id
_entity.type
_entity.pdbx_description
1 polymer ?
#
loop_
_entity_poly.entity_id
_entity_poly.type
_entity_poly.pdbx_seq_one_letter_code
_entity_poly.pdbx_strand_id
1 'polypeptide(L)'
;MDPRRALEELAQRRRNRKLFNDYAKPYDHSKPYGPDNVGAYQWQIEFHNAGAKFAERCLMAANQVGKTLCGGAETAIHLTGEYPPWWQGRRFDSPVKWWTGAERTEDSKDLIQAELLGAQGEEGTGWIPKSRLVNGPIARPACPRWWIRFT
;
A
#
# COMPACT_ATOMS: atom_id res chain seq x y z
N MET A 1 6.31 -30.54 10.81
CA MET A 1 5.83 -29.14 10.96
C MET A 1 4.51 -29.20 11.71
N ASP A 2 4.35 -28.47 12.81
CA ASP A 2 3.10 -28.47 13.60
C ASP A 2 1.95 -27.86 12.75
N PRO A 3 0.88 -28.60 12.46
CA PRO A 3 -0.26 -28.11 11.67
C PRO A 3 -0.92 -26.85 12.25
N ARG A 4 -0.92 -26.68 13.59
CA ARG A 4 -1.54 -25.51 14.24
C ARG A 4 -0.75 -24.25 13.97
N ARG A 5 0.57 -24.33 14.07
CA ARG A 5 1.49 -23.22 13.76
C ARG A 5 1.39 -22.80 12.29
N ALA A 6 1.29 -23.77 11.37
CA ALA A 6 1.10 -23.48 9.95
C ALA A 6 -0.22 -22.76 9.68
N LEU A 7 -1.31 -23.16 10.35
CA LEU A 7 -2.62 -22.52 10.25
C LEU A 7 -2.59 -21.07 10.75
N GLU A 8 -1.95 -20.84 11.91
CA GLU A 8 -1.80 -19.51 12.49
C GLU A 8 -0.98 -18.58 11.60
N GLU A 9 0.12 -19.09 11.03
CA GLU A 9 0.94 -18.36 10.09
C GLU A 9 0.17 -18.00 8.81
N LEU A 10 -0.62 -18.92 8.26
CA LEU A 10 -1.49 -18.66 7.12
C LEU A 10 -2.56 -17.61 7.45
N ALA A 11 -3.16 -17.68 8.64
CA ALA A 11 -4.13 -16.69 9.09
C ALA A 11 -3.50 -15.30 9.21
N GLN A 12 -2.28 -15.20 9.74
CA GLN A 12 -1.54 -13.94 9.83
C GLN A 12 -1.22 -13.38 8.44
N ARG A 13 -0.75 -14.22 7.52
CA ARG A 13 -0.49 -13.82 6.13
C ARG A 13 -1.75 -13.29 5.46
N ARG A 14 -2.91 -13.94 5.67
CA ARG A 14 -4.19 -13.50 5.10
C ARG A 14 -4.63 -12.15 5.67
N ARG A 15 -4.50 -11.94 6.99
CA ARG A 15 -4.82 -10.67 7.64
C ARG A 15 -3.99 -9.51 7.10
N ASN A 16 -2.69 -9.73 6.90
CA ASN A 16 -1.76 -8.68 6.51
C ASN A 16 -1.83 -8.28 5.02
N ARG A 17 -2.67 -8.91 4.21
CA ARG A 17 -2.86 -8.52 2.79
C ARG A 17 -3.89 -7.40 2.66
N LYS A 18 -3.55 -6.20 3.14
CA LYS A 18 -4.42 -5.01 3.06
C LYS A 18 -4.90 -4.71 1.64
N LEU A 19 -4.03 -4.81 0.63
CA LEU A 19 -4.44 -4.64 -0.77
C LEU A 19 -5.58 -5.60 -1.19
N PHE A 20 -5.53 -6.85 -0.72
CA PHE A 20 -6.54 -7.84 -1.04
C PHE A 20 -7.82 -7.69 -0.20
N ASN A 21 -7.68 -7.35 1.08
CA ASN A 21 -8.80 -7.26 1.99
C ASN A 21 -9.57 -5.94 1.83
N ASP A 22 -8.85 -4.83 1.71
CA ASP A 22 -9.41 -3.48 1.86
C ASP A 22 -9.48 -2.73 0.52
N TYR A 23 -8.72 -3.16 -0.49
CA TYR A 23 -8.56 -2.42 -1.75
C TYR A 23 -8.91 -3.23 -3.01
N ALA A 24 -9.28 -4.50 -2.87
CA ALA A 24 -9.53 -5.38 -4.01
C ALA A 24 -10.79 -5.02 -4.81
N LYS A 25 -11.75 -4.33 -4.20
CA LYS A 25 -13.01 -3.91 -4.82
C LYS A 25 -13.26 -2.41 -4.61
N PRO A 26 -14.06 -1.78 -5.48
CA PRO A 26 -14.58 -0.44 -5.23
C PRO A 26 -15.49 -0.41 -4.00
N TYR A 27 -15.47 0.70 -3.27
CA TYR A 27 -16.39 0.99 -2.18
C TYR A 27 -17.78 1.35 -2.75
N ASP A 28 -18.82 0.70 -2.23
CA ASP A 28 -20.20 0.93 -2.65
C ASP A 28 -20.87 1.94 -1.73
N HIS A 29 -21.04 3.18 -2.20
CA HIS A 29 -21.69 4.25 -1.44
C HIS A 29 -23.18 4.03 -1.18
N SER A 30 -23.83 3.07 -1.85
CA SER A 30 -25.22 2.72 -1.58
C SER A 30 -25.40 1.85 -0.33
N LYS A 31 -24.31 1.27 0.17
CA LYS A 31 -24.30 0.37 1.33
C LYS A 31 -23.65 1.03 2.54
N PRO A 32 -24.05 0.66 3.76
CA PRO A 32 -23.36 1.10 4.95
C PRO A 32 -21.91 0.58 4.96
N TYR A 33 -21.04 1.26 5.70
CA TYR A 33 -19.70 0.74 5.98
C TYR A 33 -19.79 -0.55 6.80
N GLY A 34 -19.03 -1.56 6.41
CA GLY A 34 -18.99 -2.84 7.10
C GLY A 34 -18.01 -3.81 6.45
N PRO A 35 -17.81 -5.01 7.03
CA PRO A 35 -16.86 -6.00 6.51
C PRO A 35 -17.11 -6.37 5.04
N ASP A 36 -18.37 -6.35 4.62
CA ASP A 36 -18.79 -6.68 3.26
C ASP A 36 -18.68 -5.48 2.28
N ASN A 37 -18.43 -4.27 2.80
CA ASN A 37 -18.32 -3.03 2.03
C ASN A 37 -17.08 -2.23 2.46
N VAL A 38 -15.91 -2.79 2.21
CA VAL A 38 -14.61 -2.12 2.28
C VAL A 38 -14.03 -2.10 0.87
N GLY A 39 -13.46 -0.97 0.46
CA GLY A 39 -12.96 -0.82 -0.89
C GLY A 39 -12.32 0.52 -1.18
N ALA A 40 -11.77 0.65 -2.39
CA ALA A 40 -11.28 1.90 -2.92
C ALA A 40 -12.44 2.86 -3.23
N TYR A 41 -12.37 4.09 -2.74
CA TYR A 41 -13.38 5.10 -3.06
C TYR A 41 -13.34 5.48 -4.55
N GLN A 42 -14.48 5.89 -5.09
CA GLN A 42 -14.60 6.23 -6.51
C GLN A 42 -13.57 7.28 -6.96
N TRP A 43 -13.37 8.33 -6.15
CA TRP A 43 -12.37 9.36 -6.44
C TRP A 43 -10.92 8.82 -6.42
N GLN A 44 -10.63 7.81 -5.60
CA GLN A 44 -9.31 7.15 -5.59
C GLN A 44 -9.12 6.35 -6.86
N ILE A 45 -10.15 5.59 -7.27
CA ILE A 45 -10.13 4.81 -8.51
C ILE A 45 -9.89 5.72 -9.71
N GLU A 46 -10.59 6.86 -9.78
CA GLU A 46 -10.39 7.85 -10.84
C GLU A 46 -8.98 8.42 -10.83
N PHE A 47 -8.46 8.79 -9.65
CA PHE A 47 -7.09 9.23 -9.50
C PHE A 47 -6.11 8.18 -10.01
N HIS A 48 -6.23 6.91 -9.61
CA HIS A 48 -5.38 5.79 -10.03
C HIS A 48 -5.48 5.51 -11.53
N ASN A 49 -6.68 5.50 -12.08
CA ASN A 49 -6.92 5.21 -13.49
C ASN A 49 -6.42 6.32 -14.41
N ALA A 50 -6.40 7.58 -13.95
CA ALA A 50 -5.82 8.69 -14.69
C ALA A 50 -4.33 8.45 -15.05
N GLY A 51 -3.62 7.62 -14.28
CA GLY A 51 -2.22 7.27 -14.53
C GLY A 51 -1.97 6.53 -15.85
N ALA A 52 -3.02 5.97 -16.47
CA ALA A 52 -2.90 5.38 -17.81
C ALA A 52 -2.61 6.43 -18.89
N LYS A 53 -3.11 7.65 -18.71
CA LYS A 53 -3.00 8.74 -19.67
C LYS A 53 -1.97 9.79 -19.26
N PHE A 54 -1.87 10.08 -17.96
CA PHE A 54 -1.04 11.16 -17.43
C PHE A 54 0.13 10.60 -16.63
N ALA A 55 1.35 11.00 -17.01
CA ALA A 55 2.57 10.58 -16.32
C ALA A 55 2.69 11.20 -14.92
N GLU A 56 2.16 12.41 -14.75
CA GLU A 56 2.18 13.18 -13.51
C GLU A 56 0.74 13.50 -13.09
N ARG A 57 0.44 13.37 -11.79
CA ARG A 57 -0.88 13.61 -11.22
C ARG A 57 -0.74 14.28 -9.86
N CYS A 58 -1.61 15.23 -9.58
CA CYS A 58 -1.69 15.90 -8.29
C CYS A 58 -3.03 15.55 -7.61
N LEU A 59 -2.96 15.01 -6.40
CA LEU A 59 -4.15 14.77 -5.58
C LEU A 59 -4.35 15.97 -4.65
N MET A 60 -5.27 16.87 -5.01
CA MET A 60 -5.70 17.97 -4.15
C MET A 60 -6.94 17.53 -3.37
N ALA A 61 -6.79 17.31 -2.07
CA ALA A 61 -7.85 16.76 -1.24
C ALA A 61 -7.81 17.34 0.20
N ALA A 62 -8.95 17.33 0.87
CA ALA A 62 -9.05 17.80 2.26
C ALA A 62 -8.30 16.89 3.25
N ASN A 63 -8.17 17.33 4.49
CA ASN A 63 -7.55 16.52 5.55
C ASN A 63 -8.46 15.36 5.95
N GLN A 64 -7.85 14.22 6.30
CA GLN A 64 -8.52 13.00 6.77
C GLN A 64 -9.52 12.34 5.80
N VAL A 65 -9.49 12.68 4.50
CA VAL A 65 -10.35 12.05 3.49
C VAL A 65 -9.77 10.75 2.91
N GLY A 66 -8.63 10.28 3.41
CA GLY A 66 -7.95 9.08 2.87
C GLY A 66 -6.91 9.36 1.79
N LYS A 67 -6.34 10.57 1.75
CA LYS A 67 -5.24 10.92 0.82
C LYS A 67 -3.98 10.03 1.01
N THR A 68 -3.65 9.72 2.27
CA THR A 68 -2.52 8.86 2.62
C THR A 68 -2.76 7.42 2.20
N LEU A 69 -3.97 6.89 2.45
CA LEU A 69 -4.39 5.55 2.04
C LEU A 69 -4.28 5.39 0.51
N CYS A 70 -4.73 6.39 -0.24
CA CYS A 70 -4.65 6.41 -1.70
C CYS A 70 -3.20 6.28 -2.20
N GLY A 71 -2.29 7.13 -1.72
CA GLY A 71 -0.88 7.09 -2.11
C GLY A 71 -0.15 5.81 -1.66
N GLY A 72 -0.47 5.33 -0.46
CA GLY A 72 0.08 4.08 0.09
C GLY A 72 -0.34 2.85 -0.71
N ALA A 73 -1.64 2.74 -1.02
CA ALA A 73 -2.19 1.66 -1.82
C ALA A 73 -1.59 1.63 -3.24
N GLU A 74 -1.54 2.78 -3.94
CA GLU A 74 -0.93 2.87 -5.28
C GLU A 74 0.53 2.44 -5.27
N THR A 75 1.30 2.95 -4.30
CA THR A 75 2.72 2.60 -4.15
C THR A 75 2.88 1.10 -3.94
N ALA A 76 2.09 0.49 -3.04
CA ALA A 76 2.16 -0.94 -2.78
C ALA A 76 1.71 -1.79 -3.99
N ILE A 77 0.69 -1.37 -4.74
CA ILE A 77 0.25 -2.03 -5.98
C ILE A 77 1.39 -2.07 -7.00
N HIS A 78 2.06 -0.95 -7.21
CA HIS A 78 3.18 -0.86 -8.15
C HIS A 78 4.41 -1.66 -7.70
N LEU A 79 4.73 -1.63 -6.41
CA LEU A 79 5.87 -2.36 -5.86
C LEU A 79 5.66 -3.88 -5.85
N THR A 80 4.43 -4.33 -5.60
CA THR A 80 4.11 -5.77 -5.53
C THR A 80 3.67 -6.37 -6.87
N GLY A 81 3.24 -5.53 -7.81
CA GLY A 81 2.60 -5.95 -9.06
C GLY A 81 1.20 -6.54 -8.86
N GLU A 82 0.62 -6.46 -7.66
CA GLU A 82 -0.71 -6.97 -7.36
C GLU A 82 -1.79 -5.95 -7.76
N TYR A 83 -2.05 -5.83 -9.07
CA TYR A 83 -3.07 -4.93 -9.60
C TYR A 83 -4.49 -5.47 -9.36
N PRO A 84 -5.38 -4.70 -8.68
CA PRO A 84 -6.77 -5.10 -8.50
C PRO A 84 -7.53 -5.24 -9.83
N PRO A 85 -8.61 -6.05 -9.89
CA PRO A 85 -9.39 -6.25 -11.11
C PRO A 85 -9.97 -4.96 -11.71
N TRP A 86 -10.29 -3.96 -10.88
CA TRP A 86 -10.82 -2.67 -11.31
C TRP A 86 -9.75 -1.70 -11.85
N TRP A 87 -8.46 -2.03 -11.69
CA TRP A 87 -7.35 -1.13 -12.03
C TRP A 87 -7.20 -0.98 -13.54
N GLN A 88 -7.36 0.24 -14.04
CA GLN A 88 -7.17 0.62 -15.44
C GLN A 88 -6.03 1.63 -15.63
N GLY A 89 -5.35 2.02 -14.55
CA GLY A 89 -4.21 2.93 -14.57
C GLY A 89 -2.93 2.31 -15.15
N ARG A 90 -1.80 3.01 -15.01
CA ARG A 90 -0.49 2.51 -15.45
C ARG A 90 -0.18 1.16 -14.80
N ARG A 91 0.33 0.22 -15.58
CA ARG A 91 0.87 -1.04 -15.09
C ARG A 91 2.36 -1.13 -15.40
N PHE A 92 3.10 -1.78 -14.51
CA PHE A 92 4.51 -2.13 -14.67
C PHE A 92 4.60 -3.65 -14.71
N ASP A 93 5.30 -4.16 -15.72
CA ASP A 93 5.55 -5.58 -15.97
C ASP A 93 6.88 -6.08 -15.38
N SER A 94 7.63 -5.16 -14.76
CA SER A 94 8.97 -5.38 -14.25
C SER A 94 9.15 -4.69 -12.88
N PRO A 95 10.08 -5.16 -12.04
CA PRO A 95 10.34 -4.55 -10.74
C PRO A 95 10.67 -3.07 -10.87
N VAL A 96 9.96 -2.23 -10.11
CA VAL A 96 10.12 -0.78 -10.13
C VAL A 96 10.91 -0.28 -8.92
N LYS A 97 11.63 0.84 -9.11
CA LYS A 97 12.19 1.63 -8.01
C LYS A 97 11.21 2.75 -7.70
N TRP A 98 10.89 2.91 -6.43
CA TRP A 98 9.93 3.92 -5.98
C TRP A 98 10.56 4.85 -4.95
N TRP A 99 10.21 6.13 -5.03
CA TRP A 99 10.60 7.13 -4.03
C TRP A 99 9.36 7.78 -3.44
N THR A 100 9.44 8.07 -2.15
CA THR A 100 8.43 8.83 -1.42
C THR A 100 9.11 10.02 -0.75
N GLY A 101 8.51 11.19 -0.85
CA GLY A 101 9.00 12.40 -0.21
C GLY A 101 7.95 12.97 0.75
N ALA A 102 8.44 13.62 1.80
CA ALA A 102 7.65 14.47 2.67
C ALA A 102 8.44 15.77 2.89
N GLU A 103 7.74 16.84 3.30
CA GLU A 103 8.40 18.11 3.63
C GLU A 103 9.35 17.96 4.80
N ARG A 104 8.94 17.20 5.82
CA ARG A 104 9.74 16.90 7.02
C ARG A 104 10.26 15.47 6.99
N THR A 105 11.44 15.26 7.56
CA THR A 105 12.06 13.93 7.60
C THR A 105 11.31 13.01 8.56
N GLU A 106 10.76 13.57 9.62
CA GLU A 106 9.93 12.91 10.63
C GLU A 106 8.66 12.36 9.97
N ASP A 107 7.94 13.17 9.18
CA ASP A 107 6.73 12.74 8.48
C ASP A 107 7.00 11.57 7.51
N SER A 108 8.16 11.55 6.87
CA SER A 108 8.56 10.44 6.02
C SER A 108 8.75 9.12 6.80
N LYS A 109 9.26 9.19 8.04
CA LYS A 109 9.46 8.02 8.91
C LYS A 109 8.18 7.60 9.61
N ASP A 110 7.49 8.55 10.22
CA ASP A 110 6.42 8.25 11.16
C ASP A 110 5.08 8.04 10.45
N LEU A 111 4.88 8.69 9.29
CA LEU A 111 3.64 8.56 8.51
C LEU A 111 3.84 7.63 7.32
N ILE A 112 4.77 7.94 6.42
CA ILE A 112 4.87 7.22 5.14
C ILE A 112 5.41 5.80 5.34
N GLN A 113 6.48 5.62 6.11
CA GLN A 113 7.01 4.27 6.35
C GLN A 113 6.06 3.42 7.18
N ALA A 114 5.44 4.00 8.21
CA ALA A 114 4.43 3.28 9.00
C ALA A 114 3.24 2.83 8.15
N GLU A 115 2.78 3.66 7.21
CA GLU A 115 1.71 3.33 6.30
C GLU A 115 2.09 2.19 5.33
N LEU A 116 3.28 2.25 4.74
CA LEU A 116 3.74 1.27 3.74
C LEU A 116 4.19 -0.05 4.37
N LEU A 117 5.00 0.02 5.42
CA LEU A 117 5.68 -1.12 6.03
C LEU A 117 4.98 -1.60 7.30
N GLY A 118 4.23 -0.74 7.99
CA GLY A 118 3.74 -1.01 9.34
C GLY A 118 4.62 -0.34 10.40
N ALA A 119 4.18 -0.41 11.65
CA ALA A 119 4.93 0.13 12.78
C ALA A 119 6.31 -0.54 12.91
N GLN A 120 7.27 0.17 13.52
CA GLN A 120 8.60 -0.36 13.78
C GLN A 120 8.54 -1.64 14.62
N GLY A 121 9.18 -2.71 14.18
CA GLY A 121 9.10 -4.04 14.81
C GLY A 121 7.88 -4.87 14.41
N GLU A 122 6.92 -4.28 13.70
CA GLU A 122 5.73 -4.94 13.13
C GLU A 122 5.75 -4.86 11.59
N GLU A 123 6.94 -4.97 10.99
CA GLU A 123 7.08 -4.83 9.54
C GLU A 123 6.29 -5.90 8.78
N GLY A 124 5.60 -5.44 7.73
CA GLY A 124 4.68 -6.20 6.92
C GLY A 124 3.22 -6.18 7.39
N THR A 125 2.85 -5.25 8.27
CA THR A 125 1.46 -4.93 8.68
C THR A 125 0.88 -3.69 7.96
N GLY A 126 1.73 -2.93 7.28
CA GLY A 126 1.32 -1.84 6.38
C GLY A 126 0.72 -2.34 5.06
N TRP A 127 0.72 -1.49 4.04
CA TRP A 127 0.24 -1.88 2.70
C TRP A 127 1.05 -2.99 2.05
N ILE A 128 2.36 -3.03 2.31
CA ILE A 128 3.28 -4.02 1.75
C ILE A 128 3.38 -5.18 2.74
N PRO A 129 2.86 -6.38 2.41
CA PRO A 129 2.86 -7.50 3.33
C PRO A 129 4.29 -8.04 3.53
N LYS A 130 4.53 -8.65 4.70
CA LYS A 130 5.85 -9.22 5.07
C LYS A 130 6.40 -10.19 4.01
N SER A 131 5.52 -10.94 3.35
CA SER A 131 5.89 -11.90 2.29
C SER A 131 6.51 -11.26 1.04
N ARG A 132 6.38 -9.93 0.89
CA ARG A 132 6.92 -9.16 -0.23
C ARG A 132 8.15 -8.33 0.14
N LEU A 133 8.59 -8.36 1.40
CA LEU A 133 9.79 -7.65 1.85
C LEU A 133 11.01 -8.59 1.73
N VAL A 134 11.94 -8.25 0.84
CA VAL A 134 13.17 -9.01 0.60
C VAL A 134 14.34 -8.29 1.27
N ASN A 135 14.96 -8.95 2.26
CA ASN A 135 15.90 -8.36 3.22
C ASN A 135 15.23 -7.24 4.03
N GLY A 136 15.12 -7.42 5.36
CA GLY A 136 14.40 -6.48 6.23
C GLY A 136 14.81 -5.02 6.00
N PRO A 137 13.91 -4.05 6.22
CA PRO A 137 14.20 -2.65 5.96
C PRO A 137 15.46 -2.23 6.72
N ILE A 138 16.43 -1.69 5.98
CA ILE A 138 17.68 -1.21 6.58
C ILE A 138 17.37 0.10 7.29
N ALA A 139 17.08 0.05 8.59
CA ALA A 139 16.93 1.25 9.40
C ALA A 139 18.25 2.03 9.41
N ARG A 140 18.35 3.08 8.58
CA ARG A 140 19.46 4.04 8.65
C ARG A 140 19.00 5.25 9.47
N PRO A 141 19.65 5.56 10.61
CA PRO A 141 19.20 6.61 11.54
C PRO A 141 19.02 7.99 10.89
N ALA A 142 19.77 8.31 9.83
CA ALA A 142 19.94 9.68 9.33
C ALA A 142 19.77 9.86 7.80
N CYS A 143 19.17 8.91 7.07
CA CYS A 143 19.09 9.01 5.61
C CYS A 143 17.63 9.12 5.12
N PRO A 144 17.23 10.23 4.46
CA PRO A 144 15.92 10.33 3.80
C PRO A 144 15.85 9.55 2.47
N ARG A 145 16.84 8.67 2.20
CA ARG A 145 17.00 7.96 0.93
C ARG A 145 16.73 6.47 1.11
N TRP A 146 15.57 6.01 0.64
CA TRP A 146 15.24 4.59 0.62
C TRP A 146 15.47 3.98 -0.75
N TRP A 147 16.34 2.97 -0.77
CA TRP A 147 16.40 1.98 -1.84
C TRP A 147 15.72 0.73 -1.30
N ILE A 148 14.40 0.62 -1.48
CA ILE A 148 13.75 -0.68 -1.29
C ILE A 148 13.86 -1.42 -2.61
N ARG A 149 14.73 -2.44 -2.62
CA ARG A 149 14.95 -3.28 -3.79
C ARG A 149 13.98 -4.46 -3.68
N PHE A 150 12.85 -4.36 -4.35
CA PHE A 150 11.94 -5.49 -4.52
C PHE A 150 12.46 -6.33 -5.70
N THR A 151 12.73 -7.61 -5.45
CA THR A 151 13.11 -8.61 -6.46
C THR A 151 11.92 -9.50 -6.76
#